data_AF-R6AWZ9-F1
#
_entry.id   AF-R6AWZ9-F1
#
_cell.length_a   1.000
_cell.length_b   1.000
_cell.length_c   1.000
_cell.angle_alpha   90.00
_cell.angle_beta   90.00
_cell.angle_gamma   90.00
#
_symmetry.space_group_name_H-M   'P 1'
#
loop_
_entity.id
_entity.type
_entity.pdbx_description
1 polymer ?
#
loop_
_entity_poly.entity_id
_entity_poly.type
_entity_poly.pdbx_seq_one_letter_code
_entity_poly.pdbx_strand_id
1 'polypeptide(L)'
;MFGLFGFRKVPNVKNKRLISYVHSSGGCMSGGGNSTEISIIDGEVILTYSDKEWWYDDKDITEYKLDKAVLTDIENVFRKYKMQNWNNKKFTNMFVDDGSSYSYSFKFDDRTRISFSSQVYPAFYSKKLNEIAKVIEQYKERGALEPGLVTKEKIDEELVSKNKPDNGLVEIEVYEYSKDRIYFRILNGTDEDVAVSDSIKLVRNSDGEMLHNGSSEYSIEVNAASAYEEYLLSGRLGEGIYTLYIGDYSAEFEIRLPSDN
;
A
#
# COMPACT_ATOMS: atom_id res chain seq x y z
N MET A 1 -40.30 13.66 -10.02
CA MET A 1 -40.57 12.53 -9.11
C MET A 1 -39.48 12.54 -8.05
N PHE A 2 -39.84 12.87 -6.80
CA PHE A 2 -38.90 13.03 -5.68
C PHE A 2 -38.37 11.66 -5.25
N GLY A 3 -37.09 11.39 -5.48
CA GLY A 3 -36.41 10.19 -4.97
C GLY A 3 -35.96 10.42 -3.53
N LEU A 4 -36.54 9.63 -2.62
CA LEU A 4 -36.25 9.60 -1.19
C LEU A 4 -34.74 9.63 -0.89
N PHE A 5 -34.32 10.60 -0.08
CA PHE A 5 -33.06 10.54 0.67
C PHE A 5 -33.13 9.38 1.67
N GLY A 6 -32.70 8.19 1.24
CA GLY A 6 -32.47 7.07 2.14
C GLY A 6 -31.44 7.46 3.19
N PHE A 7 -31.87 7.53 4.46
CA PHE A 7 -30.95 7.54 5.59
C PHE A 7 -30.15 6.24 5.54
N ARG A 8 -28.92 6.27 5.00
CA ARG A 8 -27.97 5.17 5.18
C ARG A 8 -27.79 4.97 6.68
N LYS A 9 -28.24 3.81 7.18
CA LYS A 9 -28.10 3.43 8.59
C LYS A 9 -26.61 3.50 8.94
N VAL A 10 -26.24 4.31 9.94
CA VAL A 10 -24.87 4.36 10.44
C VAL A 10 -24.48 2.94 10.89
N PRO A 11 -23.42 2.34 10.33
CA PRO A 11 -23.03 1.00 10.74
C PRO A 11 -22.70 0.97 12.23
N ASN A 12 -23.30 0.03 12.96
CA ASN A 12 -23.07 -0.10 14.40
C ASN A 12 -21.79 -0.90 14.65
N VAL A 13 -20.79 -0.26 15.26
CA VAL A 13 -19.49 -0.86 15.57
C VAL A 13 -19.18 -0.86 17.07
N LYS A 14 -20.20 -0.69 17.93
CA LYS A 14 -20.03 -0.50 19.38
C LYS A 14 -19.25 -1.63 20.08
N ASN A 15 -19.45 -2.89 19.66
CA ASN A 15 -18.85 -4.07 20.28
C ASN A 15 -17.89 -4.81 19.33
N LYS A 16 -17.35 -4.10 18.34
CA LYS A 16 -16.50 -4.67 17.28
C LYS A 16 -15.10 -4.13 17.41
N ARG A 17 -14.09 -4.98 17.24
CA ARG A 17 -12.69 -4.58 17.38
C ARG A 17 -12.17 -3.96 16.09
N LEU A 18 -11.39 -2.88 16.21
CA LEU A 18 -10.65 -2.30 15.09
C LEU A 18 -9.51 -3.23 14.69
N ILE A 19 -9.44 -3.59 13.40
CA ILE A 19 -8.38 -4.46 12.84
C ILE A 19 -7.50 -3.73 11.83
N SER A 20 -7.94 -2.57 11.33
CA SER A 20 -7.13 -1.75 10.44
C SER A 20 -7.60 -0.30 10.44
N TYR A 21 -6.62 0.59 10.30
CA TYR A 21 -6.78 2.03 10.11
C TYR A 21 -6.01 2.44 8.85
N VAL A 22 -6.59 3.32 8.04
CA VAL A 22 -5.90 3.93 6.89
C VAL A 22 -6.16 5.42 6.91
N HIS A 23 -5.08 6.19 6.82
CA HIS A 23 -5.07 7.59 6.41
C HIS A 23 -4.48 7.67 5.01
N SER A 24 -5.05 8.48 4.13
CA SER A 24 -4.38 8.83 2.87
C SER A 24 -4.59 10.29 2.53
N SER A 25 -3.61 10.89 1.88
CA SER A 25 -3.73 12.20 1.26
C SER A 25 -3.33 12.11 -0.22
N GLY A 26 -3.99 12.86 -1.09
CA GLY A 26 -3.65 12.90 -2.51
C GLY A 26 -4.41 13.96 -3.28
N GLY A 27 -4.01 14.21 -4.52
CA GLY A 27 -4.69 15.14 -5.43
C GLY A 27 -4.36 16.62 -5.24
N CYS A 28 -3.19 16.96 -4.69
CA CYS A 28 -2.63 18.30 -4.85
C CYS A 28 -2.08 18.50 -6.27
N MET A 29 -1.80 19.75 -6.66
CA MET A 29 -1.22 20.09 -7.97
C MET A 29 0.07 19.32 -8.30
N SER A 30 0.81 18.87 -7.28
CA SER A 30 1.98 18.01 -7.44
C SER A 30 1.63 16.53 -7.60
N GLY A 31 0.37 16.15 -7.85
CA GLY A 31 -0.17 14.82 -8.20
C GLY A 31 0.16 13.62 -7.30
N GLY A 32 1.03 13.79 -6.31
CA GLY A 32 1.51 12.75 -5.42
C GLY A 32 0.47 12.41 -4.36
N GLY A 33 0.72 11.32 -3.66
CA GLY A 33 -0.13 10.88 -2.58
C GLY A 33 0.64 10.05 -1.58
N ASN A 34 0.32 10.23 -0.31
CA ASN A 34 0.85 9.42 0.76
C ASN A 34 -0.28 8.65 1.44
N SER A 35 0.08 7.54 2.06
CA SER A 35 -0.81 6.80 2.94
C SER A 35 -0.07 6.29 4.16
N THR A 36 -0.81 6.24 5.26
CA THR A 36 -0.42 5.61 6.51
C THR A 36 -1.45 4.55 6.82
N GLU A 37 -1.05 3.29 6.80
CA GLU A 37 -1.90 2.16 7.13
C GLU A 37 -1.38 1.47 8.37
N ILE A 38 -2.29 1.09 9.27
CA ILE A 38 -2.02 0.14 10.34
C ILE A 38 -2.93 -1.06 10.10
N SER A 39 -2.34 -2.24 9.99
CA SER A 39 -3.09 -3.47 9.71
C SER A 39 -2.49 -4.68 10.44
N ILE A 40 -3.29 -5.73 10.59
CA ILE A 40 -2.83 -7.00 11.14
C ILE A 40 -2.40 -7.91 9.98
N ILE A 41 -1.15 -8.35 9.98
CA ILE A 41 -0.55 -9.28 9.00
C ILE A 41 0.11 -10.40 9.79
N ASP A 42 -0.26 -11.65 9.51
CA ASP A 42 0.23 -12.84 10.22
C ASP A 42 0.20 -12.74 11.75
N GLY A 43 -0.81 -12.04 12.28
CA GLY A 43 -1.00 -11.84 13.72
C GLY A 43 -0.12 -10.74 14.34
N GLU A 44 0.70 -10.05 13.55
CA GLU A 44 1.49 -8.88 13.93
C GLU A 44 0.80 -7.59 13.48
N VAL A 45 1.08 -6.47 14.14
CA VAL A 45 0.53 -5.17 13.74
C VAL A 45 1.62 -4.38 13.04
N ILE A 46 1.40 -4.10 11.76
CA ILE A 46 2.33 -3.38 10.91
C ILE A 46 1.76 -1.99 10.61
N LEU A 47 2.61 -0.98 10.81
CA LEU A 47 2.43 0.36 10.32
C LEU A 47 3.19 0.49 9.00
N THR A 48 2.47 0.78 7.92
CA THR A 48 3.01 0.99 6.58
C THR A 48 2.84 2.46 6.22
N TYR A 49 3.95 3.15 5.97
CA TYR A 49 3.99 4.41 5.25
C TYR A 49 4.24 4.11 3.78
N SER A 50 3.46 4.74 2.92
CA SER A 50 3.65 4.71 1.47
C SER A 50 3.62 6.14 0.96
N ASP A 51 4.65 6.53 0.22
CA ASP A 51 4.65 7.76 -0.56
C ASP A 51 4.70 7.42 -2.05
N LYS A 52 3.99 8.22 -2.84
CA LYS A 52 3.92 8.09 -4.30
C LYS A 52 4.03 9.49 -4.89
N GLU A 53 5.01 9.69 -5.75
CA GLU A 53 5.12 10.90 -6.55
C GLU A 53 4.27 10.79 -7.83
N TRP A 54 3.93 11.91 -8.45
CA TRP A 54 2.99 11.93 -9.58
C TRP A 54 3.59 11.51 -10.92
N TRP A 55 4.90 11.64 -11.05
CA TRP A 55 5.65 11.25 -12.24
C TRP A 55 6.13 9.79 -12.18
N TYR A 56 5.74 9.05 -11.14
CA TYR A 56 6.29 7.72 -10.87
C TYR A 56 5.26 6.77 -10.28
N ASP A 57 5.18 5.56 -10.83
CA ASP A 57 4.15 4.60 -10.42
C ASP A 57 4.46 3.84 -9.14
N ASP A 58 5.76 3.67 -8.83
CA ASP A 58 6.20 2.88 -7.70
C ASP A 58 6.18 3.71 -6.41
N LYS A 59 6.07 3.03 -5.27
CA LYS A 59 5.94 3.66 -3.97
C LYS A 59 7.19 3.45 -3.15
N ASP A 60 7.56 4.49 -2.42
CA ASP A 60 8.49 4.35 -1.31
C ASP A 60 7.73 3.84 -0.09
N ILE A 61 8.15 2.68 0.39
CA ILE A 61 7.50 1.97 1.50
C ILE A 61 8.42 1.93 2.71
N THR A 62 7.93 2.37 3.85
CA THR A 62 8.58 2.16 5.15
C THR A 62 7.61 1.48 6.10
N GLU A 63 8.06 0.39 6.73
CA GLU A 63 7.22 -0.39 7.63
C GLU A 63 7.80 -0.49 9.04
N TYR A 64 6.91 -0.49 10.03
CA TYR A 64 7.25 -0.71 11.42
C TYR A 64 6.36 -1.77 12.03
N LYS A 65 6.95 -2.67 12.80
CA LYS A 65 6.23 -3.57 13.68
C LYS A 65 5.90 -2.85 14.99
N LEU A 66 4.62 -2.80 15.30
CA LEU A 66 4.06 -2.08 16.45
C LEU A 66 3.48 -3.04 17.49
N ASP A 67 3.35 -2.53 18.72
CA ASP A 67 2.56 -3.18 19.75
C ASP A 67 1.06 -3.21 19.37
N LYS A 68 0.41 -4.35 19.62
CA LYS A 68 -1.00 -4.61 19.25
C LYS A 68 -1.99 -3.62 19.86
N ALA A 69 -1.63 -2.96 20.96
CA ALA A 69 -2.47 -1.99 21.64
C ALA A 69 -2.69 -0.71 20.81
N VAL A 70 -1.88 -0.42 19.78
CA VAL A 70 -2.07 0.77 18.92
C VAL A 70 -3.48 0.82 18.30
N LEU A 71 -3.97 -0.32 17.81
CA LEU A 71 -5.32 -0.41 17.23
C LEU A 71 -6.41 -0.19 18.29
N THR A 72 -6.15 -0.61 19.53
CA THR A 72 -7.07 -0.39 20.66
C THR A 72 -7.11 1.09 21.04
N ASP A 73 -5.98 1.78 21.06
CA ASP A 73 -5.90 3.20 21.37
C ASP A 73 -6.50 4.07 20.26
N ILE A 74 -6.28 3.73 18.98
CA ILE A 74 -6.96 4.36 17.85
C ILE A 74 -8.49 4.13 17.95
N GLU A 75 -8.92 2.92 18.28
CA GLU A 75 -10.32 2.59 18.52
C GLU A 75 -10.92 3.43 19.65
N ASN A 76 -10.19 3.64 20.75
CA ASN A 76 -10.61 4.48 21.87
C ASN A 76 -10.85 5.92 21.42
N VAL A 77 -9.95 6.49 20.61
CA VAL A 77 -10.12 7.83 20.02
C VAL A 77 -11.35 7.88 19.09
N PHE A 78 -11.51 6.86 18.24
CA PHE A 78 -12.67 6.72 17.35
C PHE A 78 -14.00 6.72 18.13
N ARG A 79 -14.06 5.97 19.23
CA ARG A 79 -15.24 5.87 20.11
C ARG A 79 -15.49 7.15 20.90
N LYS A 80 -14.45 7.71 21.53
CA LYS A 80 -14.48 8.98 22.29
C LYS A 80 -15.12 10.09 21.48
N TYR A 81 -14.79 10.19 20.20
CA TYR A 81 -15.28 11.26 19.31
C TYR A 81 -16.47 10.87 18.43
N LYS A 82 -17.03 9.66 18.62
CA LYS A 82 -18.17 9.15 17.86
C LYS A 82 -17.97 9.27 16.34
N MET A 83 -16.76 8.94 15.87
CA MET A 83 -16.33 9.13 14.47
C MET A 83 -17.18 8.35 13.46
N GLN A 84 -17.86 7.29 13.88
CA GLN A 84 -18.89 6.60 13.06
C GLN A 84 -19.98 7.55 12.49
N ASN A 85 -20.21 8.70 13.14
CA ASN A 85 -21.21 9.68 12.73
C ASN A 85 -20.63 10.82 11.87
N TRP A 86 -19.37 10.73 11.45
CA TRP A 86 -18.68 11.75 10.66
C TRP A 86 -18.88 11.55 9.15
N ASN A 87 -19.96 10.87 8.75
CA ASN A 87 -20.23 10.61 7.34
C ASN A 87 -20.20 11.91 6.50
N ASN A 88 -19.79 11.76 5.24
CA ASN A 88 -19.37 12.84 4.34
C ASN A 88 -20.35 14.01 4.17
N LYS A 89 -21.64 13.88 4.53
CA LYS A 89 -22.63 14.97 4.42
C LYS A 89 -22.25 16.24 5.20
N LYS A 90 -21.39 16.15 6.21
CA LYS A 90 -20.93 17.32 6.99
C LYS A 90 -19.77 18.08 6.35
N PHE A 91 -19.15 17.52 5.31
CA PHE A 91 -17.92 18.01 4.71
C PHE A 91 -18.06 18.35 3.21
N THR A 92 -19.25 18.16 2.62
CA THR A 92 -19.51 18.32 1.17
C THR A 92 -19.48 19.74 0.64
N ASN A 93 -19.45 20.78 1.50
CA ASN A 93 -19.53 22.19 1.06
C ASN A 93 -18.18 22.93 1.15
N MET A 94 -17.07 22.20 1.33
CA MET A 94 -15.72 22.78 1.42
C MET A 94 -14.82 22.10 0.39
N PHE A 95 -15.12 22.33 -0.89
CA PHE A 95 -14.30 21.88 -1.99
C PHE A 95 -13.37 23.02 -2.44
N VAL A 96 -12.10 22.72 -2.60
CA VAL A 96 -11.07 23.59 -3.16
C VAL A 96 -10.50 22.84 -4.36
N ASP A 97 -10.62 23.42 -5.56
CA ASP A 97 -10.33 22.75 -6.84
C ASP A 97 -8.92 22.15 -6.89
N ASP A 98 -7.95 22.75 -6.19
CA ASP A 98 -6.54 22.37 -6.20
C ASP A 98 -6.01 21.82 -4.85
N GLY A 99 -6.90 21.52 -3.90
CA GLY A 99 -6.53 21.09 -2.55
C GLY A 99 -6.34 19.58 -2.40
N SER A 100 -5.32 19.15 -1.64
CA SER A 100 -5.18 17.75 -1.23
C SER A 100 -6.47 17.24 -0.56
N SER A 101 -6.93 16.08 -0.99
CA SER A 101 -8.02 15.37 -0.34
C SER A 101 -7.46 14.40 0.70
N TYR A 102 -8.03 14.43 1.90
CA TYR A 102 -7.63 13.56 3.00
C TYR A 102 -8.74 12.55 3.29
N SER A 103 -8.39 11.27 3.37
CA SER A 103 -9.32 10.17 3.62
C SER A 103 -8.90 9.38 4.86
N TYR A 104 -9.89 8.94 5.62
CA TYR A 104 -9.72 8.10 6.80
C TYR A 104 -10.64 6.89 6.68
N SER A 105 -10.12 5.71 7.00
CA SER A 105 -10.85 4.45 6.92
C SER A 105 -10.55 3.57 8.13
N PHE A 106 -11.60 3.05 8.74
CA PHE A 106 -11.56 2.20 9.93
C PHE A 106 -12.25 0.88 9.58
N LYS A 107 -11.50 -0.22 9.61
CA LYS A 107 -12.00 -1.57 9.33
C LYS A 107 -12.09 -2.37 10.63
N PHE A 108 -13.25 -2.96 10.86
CA PHE A 108 -13.54 -3.78 12.03
C PHE A 108 -13.49 -5.28 11.69
N ASP A 109 -13.37 -6.11 12.73
CA ASP A 109 -13.29 -7.58 12.66
C ASP A 109 -14.39 -8.25 11.82
N ASP A 110 -15.62 -7.74 11.88
CA ASP A 110 -16.75 -8.21 11.09
C ASP A 110 -16.77 -7.69 9.63
N ARG A 111 -15.66 -7.10 9.18
CA ARG A 111 -15.48 -6.46 7.87
C ARG A 111 -16.28 -5.17 7.67
N THR A 112 -16.97 -4.66 8.69
CA THR A 112 -17.58 -3.33 8.63
C THR A 112 -16.48 -2.29 8.42
N ARG A 113 -16.69 -1.37 7.46
CA ARG A 113 -15.80 -0.24 7.21
C ARG A 113 -16.55 1.07 7.45
N ILE A 114 -15.93 1.96 8.22
CA ILE A 114 -16.34 3.35 8.38
C ILE A 114 -15.27 4.20 7.71
N SER A 115 -15.67 5.04 6.76
CA SER A 115 -14.75 5.99 6.14
C SER A 115 -15.35 7.38 6.05
N PHE A 116 -14.47 8.37 6.05
CA PHE A 116 -14.81 9.76 5.78
C PHE A 116 -13.65 10.46 5.10
N SER A 117 -13.96 11.43 4.25
CA SER A 117 -12.97 12.21 3.52
C SER A 117 -13.37 13.68 3.43
N SER A 118 -12.36 14.55 3.35
CA SER A 118 -12.52 15.99 3.14
C SER A 118 -11.22 16.60 2.64
N GLN A 119 -11.29 17.67 1.85
CA GLN A 119 -10.15 18.55 1.59
C GLN A 119 -9.91 19.51 2.76
N VAL A 120 -10.98 19.93 3.45
CA VAL A 120 -10.91 20.87 4.57
C VAL A 120 -11.57 20.26 5.80
N TYR A 121 -10.81 20.05 6.86
CA TYR A 121 -11.35 19.74 8.18
C TYR A 121 -11.40 21.00 9.05
N PRO A 122 -12.59 21.40 9.55
CA PRO A 122 -12.68 22.44 10.56
C PRO A 122 -11.78 22.11 11.77
N ALA A 123 -11.17 23.12 12.39
CA ALA A 123 -10.17 22.96 13.45
C ALA A 123 -10.59 22.01 14.59
N PHE A 124 -11.89 21.96 14.91
CA PHE A 124 -12.40 21.05 15.94
C PHE A 124 -12.34 19.56 15.56
N TYR A 125 -12.41 19.23 14.26
CA TYR A 125 -12.16 17.87 13.76
C TYR A 125 -10.67 17.60 13.67
N SER A 126 -9.88 18.56 13.19
CA SER A 126 -8.43 18.42 13.07
C SER A 126 -7.75 18.13 14.41
N LYS A 127 -8.20 18.79 15.50
CA LYS A 127 -7.70 18.48 16.86
C LYS A 127 -7.91 17.02 17.29
N LYS A 128 -8.99 16.38 16.82
CA LYS A 128 -9.34 14.99 17.14
C LYS A 128 -8.56 14.00 16.28
N LEU A 129 -8.35 14.34 15.00
CA LEU A 129 -7.49 13.57 14.10
C LEU A 129 -6.03 13.62 14.57
N ASN A 130 -5.59 14.76 15.13
CA ASN A 130 -4.27 14.88 15.74
C ASN A 130 -4.08 13.95 16.96
N GLU A 131 -5.15 13.57 17.67
CA GLU A 131 -5.04 12.58 18.74
C GLU A 131 -4.73 11.17 18.19
N ILE A 132 -5.27 10.81 17.02
CA ILE A 132 -4.89 9.58 16.32
C ILE A 132 -3.43 9.65 15.90
N ALA A 133 -3.01 10.76 15.27
CA ALA A 133 -1.62 10.94 14.84
C ALA A 133 -0.63 10.78 16.02
N LYS A 134 -0.93 11.38 17.18
CA LYS A 134 -0.12 11.22 18.39
C LYS A 134 -0.04 9.78 18.88
N VAL A 135 -1.14 9.04 18.84
CA VAL A 135 -1.12 7.60 19.18
C VAL A 135 -0.19 6.86 18.23
N ILE A 136 -0.26 7.12 16.92
CA ILE A 136 0.60 6.46 15.94
C ILE A 136 2.08 6.77 16.21
N GLU A 137 2.45 8.04 16.38
CA GLU A 137 3.84 8.44 16.64
C GLU A 137 4.39 7.83 17.93
N GLN A 138 3.61 7.82 19.03
CA GLN A 138 4.02 7.18 20.29
C GLN A 138 4.32 5.69 20.16
N TYR A 139 3.57 4.97 19.32
CA TYR A 139 3.81 3.55 19.08
C TYR A 139 4.96 3.34 18.09
N LYS A 140 5.13 4.22 17.11
CA LYS A 140 6.24 4.20 16.15
C LYS A 140 7.59 4.42 16.84
N GLU A 141 7.69 5.37 17.78
CA GLU A 141 8.92 5.69 18.53
C GLU A 141 9.52 4.46 19.26
N ARG A 142 8.68 3.48 19.60
CA ARG A 142 9.06 2.22 20.24
C ARG A 142 8.90 1.00 19.33
N GLY A 143 8.48 1.21 18.09
CA GLY A 143 8.28 0.17 17.10
C GLY A 143 9.63 -0.32 16.56
N ALA A 144 9.66 -1.55 16.06
CA ALA A 144 10.81 -2.03 15.32
C ALA A 144 10.65 -1.64 13.85
N LEU A 145 11.66 -0.98 13.28
CA LEU A 145 11.74 -0.76 11.84
C LEU A 145 11.88 -2.13 11.15
N GLU A 146 11.13 -2.33 10.07
CA GLU A 146 11.14 -3.58 9.33
C GLU A 146 11.94 -3.45 8.03
N PRO A 147 12.56 -4.55 7.55
CA PRO A 147 13.22 -4.56 6.25
C PRO A 147 12.25 -4.22 5.10
N GLY A 148 12.73 -3.44 4.14
CA GLY A 148 12.00 -3.02 2.94
C GLY A 148 12.78 -3.32 1.66
N LEU A 149 12.14 -3.11 0.51
CA LEU A 149 12.80 -3.21 -0.79
C LEU A 149 13.86 -2.11 -0.92
N VAL A 150 15.08 -2.50 -1.29
CA VAL A 150 16.10 -1.53 -1.69
C VAL A 150 15.77 -1.04 -3.10
N THR A 151 15.22 0.17 -3.17
CA THR A 151 15.02 0.87 -4.44
C THR A 151 16.33 1.59 -4.81
N LYS A 152 16.74 1.47 -6.08
CA LYS A 152 17.83 2.29 -6.61
C LYS A 152 17.31 3.72 -6.78
N GLU A 153 18.14 4.73 -6.47
CA GLU A 153 17.85 6.12 -6.84
C GLU A 153 17.64 6.17 -8.37
N LYS A 154 16.43 6.53 -8.81
CA LYS A 154 16.07 6.58 -10.22
C LYS A 154 16.34 7.99 -10.74
N ILE A 155 17.16 8.11 -11.78
CA ILE A 155 17.40 9.38 -12.50
C ILE A 155 16.23 9.67 -13.45
N ASP A 156 15.94 10.95 -13.71
CA ASP A 156 14.79 11.41 -14.50
C ASP A 156 14.65 10.73 -15.88
N GLU A 157 15.77 10.36 -16.50
CA GLU A 157 15.79 9.67 -17.81
C GLU A 157 15.24 8.24 -17.74
N GLU A 158 15.25 7.59 -16.58
CA GLU A 158 14.65 6.27 -16.38
C GLU A 158 13.15 6.32 -16.06
N LEU A 159 12.55 7.51 -15.91
CA LEU A 159 11.13 7.68 -15.59
C LEU A 159 10.26 7.71 -16.85
N VAL A 160 10.82 8.10 -18.00
CA VAL A 160 10.13 8.09 -19.29
C VAL A 160 10.44 6.76 -19.97
N SER A 161 9.45 5.86 -20.07
CA SER A 161 9.44 4.54 -20.78
C SER A 161 9.43 3.26 -19.93
N LYS A 162 9.40 3.31 -18.59
CA LYS A 162 9.49 2.08 -17.76
C LYS A 162 8.44 1.00 -18.05
N ASN A 163 7.20 1.37 -18.36
CA ASN A 163 6.14 0.39 -18.65
C ASN A 163 6.17 -0.15 -20.09
N LYS A 164 7.05 0.38 -20.95
CA LYS A 164 7.25 -0.06 -22.33
C LYS A 164 8.72 0.17 -22.73
N PRO A 165 9.65 -0.70 -22.30
CA PRO A 165 11.00 -0.68 -22.84
C PRO A 165 10.94 -0.87 -24.36
N ASP A 166 11.93 -0.35 -25.09
CA ASP A 166 12.06 -0.57 -26.54
C ASP A 166 13.44 -1.21 -26.80
N ASN A 167 13.63 -2.37 -26.18
CA ASN A 167 14.90 -3.08 -26.18
C ASN A 167 14.82 -4.49 -26.79
N GLY A 168 13.62 -4.90 -27.25
CA GLY A 168 13.38 -6.21 -27.83
C GLY A 168 13.41 -7.36 -26.81
N LEU A 169 13.37 -7.08 -25.51
CA LEU A 169 13.48 -8.07 -24.44
C LEU A 169 12.24 -8.09 -23.55
N VAL A 170 11.99 -9.24 -22.93
CA VAL A 170 11.03 -9.36 -21.82
C VAL A 170 11.81 -9.34 -20.52
N GLU A 171 11.43 -8.44 -19.62
CA GLU A 171 12.12 -8.20 -18.34
C GLU A 171 11.13 -8.33 -17.18
N ILE A 172 11.65 -8.74 -16.01
CA ILE A 172 10.88 -8.68 -14.76
C ILE A 172 11.48 -7.57 -13.91
N GLU A 173 10.62 -6.77 -13.29
CA GLU A 173 11.01 -5.82 -12.26
C GLU A 173 10.20 -6.10 -10.98
N VAL A 174 10.89 -6.21 -9.85
CA VAL A 174 10.25 -6.10 -8.53
C VAL A 174 10.27 -4.63 -8.15
N TYR A 175 9.09 -4.03 -8.01
CA TYR A 175 8.96 -2.57 -7.87
C TYR A 175 8.40 -2.13 -6.52
N GLU A 176 7.77 -3.03 -5.76
CA GLU A 176 7.32 -2.75 -4.39
C GLU A 176 7.41 -4.02 -3.53
N TYR A 177 7.83 -3.87 -2.28
CA TYR A 177 7.62 -4.87 -1.23
C TYR A 177 6.95 -4.19 -0.06
N SER A 178 5.75 -4.65 0.28
CA SER A 178 5.00 -4.13 1.43
C SER A 178 4.19 -5.26 2.06
N LYS A 179 4.07 -5.21 3.39
CA LYS A 179 3.26 -6.14 4.18
C LYS A 179 3.75 -7.58 4.09
N ASP A 180 3.23 -8.36 3.16
CA ASP A 180 3.55 -9.77 2.92
C ASP A 180 3.62 -10.07 1.42
N ARG A 181 3.81 -9.01 0.62
CA ARG A 181 3.66 -9.04 -0.83
C ARG A 181 4.86 -8.45 -1.53
N ILE A 182 5.33 -9.20 -2.52
CA ILE A 182 6.23 -8.70 -3.55
C ILE A 182 5.35 -8.31 -4.73
N TYR A 183 5.37 -7.04 -5.11
CA TYR A 183 4.75 -6.58 -6.35
C TYR A 183 5.81 -6.56 -7.44
N PHE A 184 5.45 -7.13 -8.58
CA PHE A 184 6.34 -7.25 -9.72
C PHE A 184 5.58 -6.96 -11.00
N ARG A 185 6.33 -6.60 -12.02
CA ARG A 185 5.81 -6.41 -13.36
C ARG A 185 6.66 -7.11 -14.39
N ILE A 186 6.01 -7.58 -15.44
CA ILE A 186 6.63 -8.12 -16.64
C ILE A 186 6.55 -7.03 -17.71
N LEU A 187 7.70 -6.58 -18.15
CA LEU A 187 7.87 -5.56 -19.18
C LEU A 187 8.11 -6.25 -20.51
N ASN A 188 7.27 -5.97 -21.52
CA ASN A 188 7.46 -6.47 -22.87
C ASN A 188 8.04 -5.36 -23.74
N GLY A 189 9.34 -5.47 -24.04
CA GLY A 189 10.04 -4.54 -24.91
C GLY A 189 10.04 -4.88 -26.38
N THR A 190 9.19 -5.83 -26.80
CA THR A 190 9.02 -6.23 -28.20
C THR A 190 7.78 -5.57 -28.81
N ASP A 191 7.69 -5.58 -30.14
CA ASP A 191 6.53 -5.05 -30.88
C ASP A 191 5.32 -6.02 -30.91
N GLU A 192 5.47 -7.23 -30.39
CA GLU A 192 4.45 -8.29 -30.42
C GLU A 192 4.05 -8.72 -29.00
N ASP A 193 2.84 -9.23 -28.84
CA ASP A 193 2.41 -9.79 -27.56
C ASP A 193 3.20 -11.07 -27.27
N VAL A 194 3.69 -11.21 -26.03
CA VAL A 194 4.51 -12.36 -25.61
C VAL A 194 3.76 -13.20 -24.58
N ALA A 195 3.76 -14.51 -24.76
CA ALA A 195 3.26 -15.46 -23.78
C ALA A 195 4.41 -15.89 -22.84
N VAL A 196 4.24 -15.67 -21.54
CA VAL A 196 5.18 -16.08 -20.49
C VAL A 196 4.56 -17.23 -19.70
N SER A 197 5.32 -18.28 -19.42
CA SER A 197 4.85 -19.39 -18.57
C SER A 197 4.45 -18.89 -17.18
N ASP A 198 3.26 -19.27 -16.70
CA ASP A 198 2.78 -18.93 -15.35
C ASP A 198 3.41 -19.89 -14.32
N SER A 199 4.72 -19.76 -14.13
CA SER A 199 5.45 -20.46 -13.07
C SER A 199 6.26 -19.46 -12.25
N ILE A 200 5.97 -19.39 -10.95
CA ILE A 200 6.54 -18.41 -10.04
C ILE A 200 7.41 -19.13 -9.02
N LYS A 201 8.68 -18.72 -8.90
CA LYS A 201 9.59 -19.21 -7.85
C LYS A 201 10.24 -18.04 -7.13
N LEU A 202 10.34 -18.14 -5.82
CA LEU A 202 11.08 -17.19 -4.99
C LEU A 202 12.20 -17.95 -4.28
N VAL A 203 13.43 -17.50 -4.49
CA VAL A 203 14.63 -18.11 -3.91
C VAL A 203 15.40 -17.07 -3.10
N ARG A 204 15.90 -17.47 -1.93
CA ARG A 204 16.86 -16.67 -1.15
C ARG A 204 18.27 -17.02 -1.59
N ASN A 205 19.07 -16.02 -1.97
CA ASN A 205 20.33 -16.28 -2.65
C ASN A 205 21.45 -16.74 -1.70
N SER A 206 21.37 -16.43 -0.41
CA SER A 206 22.39 -16.78 0.58
C SER A 206 22.55 -18.28 0.80
N ASP A 207 21.46 -19.04 0.69
CA ASP A 207 21.39 -20.48 0.99
C ASP A 207 20.71 -21.29 -0.12
N GLY A 208 20.17 -20.62 -1.15
CA GLY A 208 19.39 -21.26 -2.21
C GLY A 208 18.03 -21.77 -1.74
N GLU A 209 17.54 -21.33 -0.57
CA GLU A 209 16.26 -21.77 -0.03
C GLU A 209 15.12 -21.31 -0.95
N MET A 210 14.29 -22.26 -1.38
CA MET A 210 13.09 -22.00 -2.16
C MET A 210 11.94 -21.66 -1.22
N LEU A 211 11.58 -20.37 -1.17
CA LEU A 211 10.52 -19.85 -0.30
C LEU A 211 9.14 -19.97 -0.93
N HIS A 212 9.09 -19.97 -2.25
CA HIS A 212 7.86 -20.17 -3.01
C HIS A 212 8.13 -20.97 -4.28
N ASN A 213 7.16 -21.82 -4.65
CA ASN A 213 7.15 -22.56 -5.91
C ASN A 213 5.71 -22.84 -6.32
N GLY A 214 5.22 -22.07 -7.29
CA GLY A 214 3.91 -22.21 -7.89
C GLY A 214 4.04 -22.39 -9.39
N SER A 215 3.16 -23.19 -9.97
CA SER A 215 3.04 -23.30 -11.42
C SER A 215 1.61 -23.57 -11.82
N SER A 216 1.25 -23.03 -12.97
CA SER A 216 -0.03 -23.16 -13.63
C SER A 216 0.19 -23.68 -15.04
N GLU A 217 -0.81 -24.36 -15.61
CA GLU A 217 -0.77 -24.79 -17.02
C GLU A 217 -1.01 -23.62 -17.99
N TYR A 218 -1.42 -22.47 -17.47
CA TYR A 218 -1.70 -21.28 -18.25
C TYR A 218 -0.43 -20.47 -18.55
N SER A 219 -0.53 -19.59 -19.53
CA SER A 219 0.47 -18.57 -19.82
C SER A 219 -0.09 -17.19 -19.51
N ILE A 220 0.79 -16.29 -19.07
CA ILE A 220 0.53 -14.87 -18.93
C ILE A 220 0.75 -14.24 -20.30
N GLU A 221 -0.30 -13.62 -20.86
CA GLU A 221 -0.19 -12.82 -22.09
C GLU A 221 0.25 -11.39 -21.72
N VAL A 222 1.44 -10.99 -22.17
CA VAL A 222 2.02 -9.67 -21.90
C VAL A 222 1.97 -8.82 -23.16
N ASN A 223 1.18 -7.76 -23.11
CA ASN A 223 0.93 -6.90 -24.26
C ASN A 223 2.15 -6.03 -24.63
N ALA A 224 2.40 -5.81 -25.92
CA ALA A 224 3.49 -4.95 -26.40
C ALA A 224 3.35 -3.45 -26.01
N ALA A 225 2.16 -3.02 -25.57
CA ALA A 225 1.88 -1.63 -25.22
C ALA A 225 1.82 -1.37 -23.71
N SER A 226 1.91 -2.40 -22.86
CA SER A 226 1.78 -2.24 -21.40
C SER A 226 2.44 -3.36 -20.61
N ALA A 227 2.98 -3.02 -19.45
CA ALA A 227 3.42 -3.99 -18.45
C ALA A 227 2.25 -4.86 -17.93
N TYR A 228 2.55 -6.12 -17.61
CA TYR A 228 1.68 -6.98 -16.79
C TYR A 228 2.11 -6.85 -15.33
N GLU A 229 1.21 -6.43 -14.44
CA GLU A 229 1.51 -6.24 -13.01
C GLU A 229 0.77 -7.25 -12.15
N GLU A 230 1.48 -7.85 -11.18
CA GLU A 230 0.90 -8.79 -10.23
C GLU A 230 1.65 -8.74 -8.89
N TYR A 231 1.15 -9.48 -7.89
CA TYR A 231 1.83 -9.64 -6.61
C TYR A 231 1.93 -11.11 -6.20
N LEU A 232 3.03 -11.45 -5.54
CA LEU A 232 3.24 -12.73 -4.87
C LEU A 232 3.07 -12.56 -3.35
N LEU A 233 2.25 -13.41 -2.73
CA LEU A 233 2.23 -13.55 -1.27
C LEU A 233 3.47 -14.33 -0.81
N SER A 234 4.49 -13.60 -0.37
CA SER A 234 5.79 -14.16 0.06
C SER A 234 5.85 -14.46 1.56
N GLY A 235 4.90 -13.92 2.34
CA GLY A 235 5.11 -13.75 3.77
C GLY A 235 6.17 -12.68 4.05
N ARG A 236 6.56 -12.55 5.33
CA ARG A 236 7.60 -11.59 5.75
C ARG A 236 8.99 -12.11 5.39
N LEU A 237 9.68 -11.35 4.54
CA LEU A 237 11.08 -11.56 4.20
C LEU A 237 12.01 -10.89 5.21
N GLY A 238 13.09 -11.57 5.55
CA GLY A 238 14.22 -10.98 6.28
C GLY A 238 15.17 -10.24 5.34
N GLU A 239 16.17 -9.58 5.90
CA GLU A 239 17.23 -8.96 5.11
C GLU A 239 17.97 -10.00 4.24
N GLY A 240 18.26 -9.65 2.99
CA GLY A 240 18.95 -10.53 2.06
C GLY A 240 18.66 -10.23 0.60
N ILE A 241 19.37 -10.93 -0.27
CA ILE A 241 19.17 -10.89 -1.72
C ILE A 241 18.31 -12.08 -2.13
N TYR A 242 17.34 -11.81 -2.98
CA TYR A 242 16.35 -12.78 -3.46
C TYR A 242 16.29 -12.75 -4.98
N THR A 243 15.92 -13.88 -5.58
CA THR A 243 15.59 -13.95 -6.99
C THR A 243 14.15 -14.43 -7.17
N LEU A 244 13.36 -13.61 -7.86
CA LEU A 244 12.03 -13.95 -8.34
C LEU A 244 12.16 -14.48 -9.77
N TYR A 245 11.64 -15.68 -10.01
CA TYR A 245 11.55 -16.27 -11.35
C TYR A 245 10.09 -16.28 -11.79
N ILE A 246 9.81 -15.83 -13.02
CA ILE A 246 8.51 -15.97 -13.69
C ILE A 246 8.77 -16.61 -15.06
N GLY A 247 8.32 -17.85 -15.23
CA GLY A 247 8.69 -18.68 -16.38
C GLY A 247 10.21 -18.85 -16.47
N ASP A 248 10.77 -18.48 -17.62
CA ASP A 248 12.22 -18.51 -17.90
C ASP A 248 12.94 -17.19 -17.56
N TYR A 249 12.20 -16.20 -17.05
CA TYR A 249 12.71 -14.88 -16.73
C TYR A 249 12.96 -14.75 -15.22
N SER A 250 13.87 -13.84 -14.83
CA SER A 250 14.18 -13.61 -13.42
C SER A 250 14.52 -12.16 -13.11
N ALA A 251 14.20 -11.73 -11.89
CA ALA A 251 14.65 -10.47 -11.30
C ALA A 251 15.31 -10.73 -9.94
N GLU A 252 16.51 -10.18 -9.75
CA GLU A 252 17.16 -10.12 -8.44
C GLU A 252 16.76 -8.82 -7.73
N PHE A 253 16.49 -8.91 -6.43
CA PHE A 253 16.16 -7.76 -5.59
C PHE A 253 16.71 -7.95 -4.17
N GLU A 254 16.95 -6.84 -3.47
CA GLU A 254 17.45 -6.83 -2.11
C GLU A 254 16.37 -6.32 -1.15
N ILE A 255 16.22 -7.04 -0.04
CA ILE A 255 15.47 -6.58 1.13
C ILE A 255 16.48 -6.20 2.19
N ARG A 256 16.37 -4.99 2.75
CA ARG A 256 17.27 -4.49 3.79
C ARG A 256 16.54 -3.55 4.74
N LEU A 257 17.04 -3.41 5.95
CA LEU A 257 16.61 -2.30 6.80
C LEU A 257 16.91 -0.97 6.11
N PRO A 258 15.92 -0.05 6.02
CA PRO A 258 16.18 1.30 5.57
C PRO A 258 17.28 1.93 6.42
N SER A 259 18.37 2.36 5.81
CA SER A 259 19.39 3.17 6.48
C SER A 259 18.94 4.63 6.47
N ASP A 260 19.14 5.33 7.59
CA ASP A 260 19.08 6.79 7.59
C ASP A 260 20.15 7.30 6.60
N ASN A 261 19.72 7.86 5.47
CA ASN A 261 20.60 8.59 4.56
C ASN A 261 21.01 9.93 5.17
#